data_AF-A0A3L8PWW8-F1
#
_entry.id   AF-A0A3L8PWW8-F1
#
_cell.length_a   1.000
_cell.length_b   1.000
_cell.length_c   1.000
_cell.angle_alpha   90.00
_cell.angle_beta   90.00
_cell.angle_gamma   90.00
#
_symmetry.space_group_name_H-M   'P 1'
#
loop_
_entity.id
_entity.type
_entity.pdbx_description
1 polymer ?
#
loop_
_entity_poly.entity_id
_entity_poly.type
_entity_poly.pdbx_seq_one_letter_code
_entity_poly.pdbx_strand_id
1 'polypeptide(L)'
;MGFQEEPTGYIKTVVSDLQGDWENLRDAVLEHFDFPDSDRLIFHVYEGMSWESVRNLEKMKQEIILIKNIANQTKVHEDISFWISSVHDTFERTLKAIEEGEAE
;
A
#
# COMPACT_ATOMS: atom_id res chain seq x y z
N MET A 1 35.07 3.39 19.01
CA MET A 1 34.21 3.72 17.87
C MET A 1 33.80 2.38 17.28
N GLY A 2 32.55 1.97 17.46
CA GLY A 2 32.06 0.71 16.87
C GLY A 2 31.75 0.97 15.40
N PHE A 3 32.26 0.12 14.51
CA PHE A 3 31.83 0.11 13.13
C PHE A 3 30.42 -0.48 13.07
N GLN A 4 29.52 0.13 12.31
CA GLN A 4 28.26 -0.53 11.99
C GLN A 4 28.57 -1.63 10.98
N GLU A 5 28.37 -2.88 11.39
CA GLU A 5 28.45 -4.04 10.51
C GLU A 5 27.12 -4.24 9.79
N GLU A 6 27.20 -4.61 8.52
CA GLU A 6 26.03 -4.84 7.69
C GLU A 6 25.31 -6.11 8.17
N PRO A 7 23.97 -6.10 8.32
CA PRO A 7 23.23 -7.28 8.75
C PRO A 7 23.45 -8.45 7.80
N THR A 8 23.67 -9.66 8.32
CA THR A 8 23.86 -10.88 7.51
C THR A 8 22.56 -11.42 6.90
N GLY A 9 21.45 -10.71 7.08
CA GLY A 9 20.14 -11.10 6.60
C GLY A 9 19.12 -9.99 6.79
N TYR A 10 17.98 -10.13 6.13
CA TYR A 10 16.87 -9.19 6.20
C TYR A 10 15.72 -9.82 6.98
N ILE A 11 15.26 -9.14 8.02
CA ILE A 11 14.00 -9.49 8.69
C ILE A 11 12.90 -8.79 7.91
N LYS A 12 11.98 -9.55 7.32
CA LYS A 12 10.84 -8.97 6.60
C LYS A 12 9.91 -8.34 7.62
N THR A 13 9.77 -7.03 7.56
CA THR A 13 8.92 -6.26 8.47
C THR A 13 7.52 -6.10 7.90
N VAL A 14 6.54 -5.84 8.75
CA VAL A 14 5.15 -5.56 8.30
C VAL A 14 5.07 -4.30 7.42
N VAL A 15 5.96 -3.32 7.64
CA VAL A 15 6.07 -2.12 6.79
C VAL A 15 6.53 -2.50 5.38
N SER A 16 7.39 -3.50 5.28
CA SER A 16 7.91 -3.99 4.00
C SER A 16 6.88 -4.84 3.25
N ASP A 17 6.02 -5.57 3.98
CA ASP A 17 4.81 -6.19 3.42
C ASP A 17 3.88 -5.11 2.82
N LEU A 18 3.60 -4.04 3.57
CA LEU A 18 2.75 -2.94 3.11
C LEU A 18 3.32 -2.28 1.85
N GLN A 19 4.62 -2.00 1.80
CA GLN A 19 5.25 -1.45 0.60
C GLN A 19 5.08 -2.40 -0.60
N GLY A 20 5.32 -3.69 -0.42
CA GLY A 20 5.16 -4.68 -1.48
C GLY A 20 3.72 -4.75 -2.00
N ASP A 21 2.73 -4.71 -1.11
CA ASP A 21 1.32 -4.71 -1.50
C ASP A 21 0.94 -3.46 -2.31
N TRP A 22 1.48 -2.29 -1.97
CA TRP A 22 1.28 -1.07 -2.76
C TRP A 22 1.87 -1.18 -4.17
N GLU A 23 3.08 -1.74 -4.29
CA GLU A 23 3.73 -1.98 -5.59
C GLU A 23 2.91 -2.96 -6.44
N ASN A 24 2.44 -4.06 -5.84
CA ASN A 24 1.59 -5.03 -6.54
C ASN A 24 0.24 -4.42 -6.96
N LEU A 25 -0.37 -3.57 -6.13
CA LEU A 25 -1.59 -2.84 -6.50
C LEU A 25 -1.34 -1.93 -7.69
N ARG A 26 -0.26 -1.13 -7.66
CA ARG A 26 0.10 -0.24 -8.77
C ARG A 26 0.25 -1.05 -10.06
N ASP A 27 0.99 -2.15 -10.01
CA ASP A 27 1.29 -2.96 -11.19
C ASP A 27 0.01 -3.60 -11.75
N ALA A 28 -0.87 -4.14 -10.89
CA ALA A 28 -2.16 -4.67 -11.30
C ALA A 28 -3.06 -3.63 -11.98
N VAL A 29 -3.05 -2.38 -11.50
CA VAL A 29 -3.82 -1.29 -12.13
C VAL A 29 -3.24 -0.90 -13.50
N LEU A 30 -1.92 -0.93 -13.66
CA LEU A 30 -1.26 -0.66 -14.93
C LEU A 30 -1.47 -1.80 -15.95
N GLU A 31 -1.47 -3.05 -15.49
CA GLU A 31 -1.74 -4.23 -16.33
C GLU A 31 -3.18 -4.26 -16.83
N HIS A 32 -4.14 -3.87 -15.97
CA HIS A 32 -5.57 -3.85 -16.28
C HIS A 32 -6.10 -2.41 -16.38
N PHE A 33 -5.43 -1.54 -17.14
CA PHE A 33 -5.75 -0.10 -17.24
C PHE A 33 -6.95 0.22 -18.18
N ASP A 34 -7.88 -0.71 -18.38
CA ASP A 34 -8.97 -0.62 -19.36
C ASP A 34 -10.37 -0.50 -18.73
N PHE A 35 -10.47 0.12 -17.55
CA PHE A 35 -11.74 0.39 -16.86
C PHE A 35 -12.01 1.90 -16.67
N PRO A 36 -13.28 2.31 -16.46
CA PRO A 36 -13.63 3.70 -16.15
C PRO A 36 -12.92 4.20 -14.89
N ASP A 37 -12.49 5.46 -14.87
CA ASP A 37 -11.74 6.07 -13.76
C ASP A 37 -10.40 5.38 -13.40
N SER A 38 -9.81 4.60 -14.32
CA SER A 38 -8.49 3.97 -14.15
C SER A 38 -7.37 5.00 -13.93
N ASP A 39 -7.42 6.12 -14.63
CA ASP A 39 -6.54 7.29 -14.45
C ASP A 39 -6.65 7.91 -13.06
N ARG A 40 -7.88 8.00 -12.54
CA ARG A 40 -8.12 8.50 -11.20
C ARG A 40 -7.69 7.50 -10.13
N LEU A 41 -7.94 6.21 -10.34
CA LEU A 41 -7.55 5.17 -9.39
C LEU A 41 -6.03 5.10 -9.27
N ILE A 42 -5.28 5.08 -10.39
CA ILE A 42 -3.81 5.05 -10.34
C ILE A 42 -3.23 6.31 -9.71
N PHE A 43 -3.87 7.48 -9.91
CA PHE A 43 -3.46 8.71 -9.24
C PHE A 43 -3.51 8.56 -7.72
N HIS A 44 -4.61 8.05 -7.17
CA HIS A 44 -4.74 7.82 -5.73
C HIS A 44 -3.80 6.73 -5.22
N VAL A 45 -3.48 5.72 -6.03
CA VAL A 45 -2.42 4.75 -5.69
C VAL A 45 -1.08 5.45 -5.52
N TYR A 46 -0.69 6.32 -6.45
CA TYR A 46 0.55 7.08 -6.31
C TYR A 46 0.53 8.05 -5.13
N GLU A 47 -0.59 8.71 -4.85
CA GLU A 47 -0.74 9.56 -3.66
C GLU A 47 -0.60 8.74 -2.36
N GLY A 48 -1.16 7.54 -2.31
CA GLY A 48 -1.01 6.60 -1.20
C GLY A 48 0.44 6.18 -0.97
N MET A 49 1.23 6.04 -2.04
CA MET A 49 2.67 5.74 -2.01
C MET A 49 3.57 6.97 -1.83
N SER A 50 3.01 8.19 -1.84
CA SER A 50 3.80 9.42 -1.76
C SER A 50 4.53 9.56 -0.42
N TRP A 51 5.65 10.29 -0.43
CA TRP A 51 6.38 10.62 0.79
C TRP A 51 5.52 11.33 1.85
N GLU A 52 4.52 12.10 1.43
CA GLU A 52 3.58 12.75 2.33
C GLU A 52 2.67 11.73 3.04
N SER A 53 2.23 10.71 2.31
CA SER A 53 1.38 9.63 2.83
C SER A 53 2.15 8.69 3.76
N VAL A 54 3.39 8.33 3.41
CA VAL A 54 4.26 7.49 4.26
C VAL A 54 4.55 8.14 5.62
N ARG A 55 4.60 9.47 5.69
CA ARG A 55 4.79 10.22 6.95
C ARG A 55 3.50 10.55 7.68
N ASN A 56 2.34 10.33 7.05
CA ASN A 56 1.04 10.63 7.60
C ASN A 56 0.08 9.48 7.29
N LEU A 57 0.07 8.48 8.18
CA LEU A 57 -0.74 7.27 7.99
C LEU A 57 -2.25 7.57 7.94
N GLU A 58 -2.71 8.67 8.51
CA GLU A 58 -4.10 9.11 8.32
C GLU A 58 -4.34 9.52 6.86
N LYS A 59 -3.41 10.23 6.21
CA LYS A 59 -3.48 10.51 4.77
C LYS A 59 -3.52 9.20 3.97
N MET A 60 -2.64 8.25 4.29
CA MET A 60 -2.61 6.93 3.64
C MET A 60 -3.95 6.21 3.74
N LYS A 61 -4.56 6.21 4.94
CA LYS A 61 -5.88 5.63 5.18
C LYS A 61 -6.96 6.26 4.30
N GLN A 62 -6.96 7.59 4.17
CA GLN A 62 -7.92 8.29 3.31
C GLN A 62 -7.74 7.89 1.84
N GLU A 63 -6.51 7.77 1.35
CA GLU A 63 -6.26 7.30 -0.02
C GLU A 63 -6.77 5.87 -0.25
N ILE A 64 -6.54 4.95 0.70
CA ILE A 64 -7.07 3.58 0.62
C ILE A 64 -8.61 3.58 0.52
N ILE A 65 -9.28 4.43 1.29
CA ILE A 65 -10.75 4.56 1.26
C ILE A 65 -11.21 5.08 -0.11
N LEU A 66 -10.53 6.08 -0.67
CA LEU A 66 -10.85 6.63 -1.99
C LEU A 66 -10.66 5.58 -3.09
N ILE A 67 -9.55 4.84 -3.07
CA ILE A 67 -9.27 3.75 -4.00
C ILE A 67 -10.37 2.67 -3.94
N LYS A 68 -10.76 2.23 -2.73
CA LYS A 68 -11.86 1.27 -2.53
C LYS A 68 -13.17 1.79 -3.12
N ASN A 69 -13.48 3.06 -2.88
CA ASN A 69 -14.73 3.66 -3.36
C ASN A 69 -14.77 3.75 -4.89
N ILE A 70 -13.65 4.08 -5.54
CA ILE A 70 -13.55 4.10 -7.01
C ILE A 70 -13.72 2.68 -7.54
N ALA A 71 -12.96 1.71 -7.01
CA ALA A 71 -13.00 0.32 -7.45
C ALA A 71 -14.41 -0.30 -7.37
N ASN A 72 -15.15 0.01 -6.30
CA ASN A 72 -16.52 -0.44 -6.11
C ASN A 72 -17.52 0.14 -7.13
N GLN A 73 -17.25 1.33 -7.67
CA GLN A 73 -18.12 1.99 -8.65
C GLN A 73 -17.88 1.49 -10.07
N THR A 74 -16.66 1.07 -10.39
CA THR A 74 -16.21 0.84 -11.77
C THR A 74 -16.08 -0.63 -12.15
N LYS A 75 -16.30 -1.56 -11.21
CA LYS A 75 -16.16 -3.02 -11.39
C LYS A 75 -14.80 -3.40 -11.98
N VAL A 76 -13.75 -3.10 -11.24
CA VAL A 76 -12.36 -3.39 -11.61
C VAL A 76 -12.09 -4.90 -11.75
N HIS A 77 -10.97 -5.23 -12.40
CA HIS A 77 -10.46 -6.61 -12.48
C HIS A 77 -10.27 -7.23 -11.09
N GLU A 78 -10.40 -8.55 -10.98
CA GLU A 78 -10.29 -9.27 -9.71
C GLU A 78 -8.92 -9.08 -9.04
N ASP A 79 -7.85 -9.02 -9.82
CA ASP A 79 -6.49 -8.74 -9.33
C ASP A 79 -6.39 -7.39 -8.63
N ILE A 80 -6.99 -6.34 -9.20
CA ILE A 80 -7.01 -5.01 -8.59
C ILE A 80 -7.78 -5.08 -7.26
N SER A 81 -8.95 -5.73 -7.25
CA SER A 81 -9.75 -5.90 -6.03
C SER A 81 -9.01 -6.67 -4.93
N PHE A 82 -8.26 -7.70 -5.33
CA PHE A 82 -7.41 -8.48 -4.44
C PHE A 82 -6.34 -7.61 -3.78
N TRP A 83 -5.57 -6.87 -4.58
CA TRP A 83 -4.49 -6.03 -4.05
C TRP A 83 -4.98 -4.85 -3.22
N ILE A 84 -6.12 -4.24 -3.56
CA ILE A 84 -6.76 -3.22 -2.71
C ILE A 84 -7.08 -3.79 -1.32
N SER A 85 -7.56 -5.03 -1.27
CA SER A 85 -7.87 -5.71 -0.02
C SER A 85 -6.59 -6.03 0.75
N SER A 86 -5.55 -6.53 0.06
CA SER A 86 -4.24 -6.82 0.65
C SER A 86 -3.60 -5.57 1.27
N VAL A 87 -3.53 -4.46 0.52
CA VAL A 87 -3.00 -3.17 1.00
C VAL A 87 -3.74 -2.72 2.27
N HIS A 88 -5.05 -2.84 2.28
CA HIS A 88 -5.82 -2.46 3.46
C HIS A 88 -5.50 -3.34 4.67
N ASP A 89 -5.41 -4.66 4.48
CA ASP A 89 -5.15 -5.60 5.56
C ASP A 89 -3.72 -5.46 6.09
N THR A 90 -2.73 -5.25 5.21
CA THR A 90 -1.34 -4.97 5.62
C THR A 90 -1.19 -3.59 6.24
N PHE A 91 -1.97 -2.60 5.82
CA PHE A 91 -2.02 -1.29 6.46
C PHE A 91 -2.53 -1.38 7.91
N GLU A 92 -3.63 -2.07 8.15
CA GLU A 92 -4.17 -2.28 9.51
C GLU A 92 -3.20 -3.07 10.39
N ARG A 93 -2.55 -4.11 9.84
CA ARG A 93 -1.48 -4.84 10.55
C ARG A 93 -0.29 -3.94 10.87
N THR A 94 0.07 -3.03 9.97
CA THR A 94 1.17 -2.08 10.17
C THR A 94 0.82 -1.09 11.29
N LEU A 95 -0.39 -0.54 11.30
CA LEU A 95 -0.85 0.33 12.39
C LEU A 95 -0.73 -0.36 13.75
N LYS A 96 -1.23 -1.60 13.83
CA LYS A 96 -1.16 -2.40 15.06
C LYS A 96 0.28 -2.64 15.51
N ALA A 97 1.17 -3.03 14.60
CA ALA A 97 2.57 -3.27 14.93
C ALA A 97 3.29 -1.99 15.36
N ILE A 98 2.94 -0.82 14.81
CA ILE A 98 3.46 0.47 15.25
C ILE A 98 3.01 0.77 16.69
N GLU A 99 1.75 0.50 17.03
CA GLU A 99 1.23 0.66 18.39
C GLU A 99 1.92 -0.29 19.40
N GLU A 100 2.26 -1.50 18.95
CA GLU A 100 2.92 -2.54 19.76
C GLU A 100 4.46 -2.38 19.82
N GLY A 101 5.04 -1.52 18.97
CA GLY A 101 6.49 -1.34 18.85
C GLY A 101 7.21 -2.47 18.10
N GLU A 102 6.48 -3.26 17.30
CA GLU A 102 6.93 -4.44 16.55
C GLU A 102 6.96 -4.19 15.02
N ALA A 103 6.99 -2.92 14.61
CA ALA A 103 6.97 -2.55 13.19
C ALA A 103 8.31 -2.79 12.46
N GLU A 104 9.40 -3.00 13.20
CA GLU A 104 10.78 -3.26 12.74
C GLU A 104 11.20 -4.73 12.85
#